data_AF-A0A1M7H141-F1
#
_entry.id   AF-A0A1M7H141-F1
#
_cell.length_a   1.000
_cell.length_b   1.000
_cell.length_c   1.000
_cell.angle_alpha   90.00
_cell.angle_beta   90.00
_cell.angle_gamma   90.00
#
_symmetry.space_group_name_H-M   'P 1'
#
loop_
_entity.id
_entity.type
_entity.pdbx_description
1 polymer ?
#
loop_
_entity_poly.entity_id
_entity_poly.type
_entity_poly.pdbx_seq_one_letter_code
_entity_poly.pdbx_strand_id
1 'polypeptide(L)'
;MKGPLAALLCLSLLFSAITVSAQFVKTKDLEKMKKRTRILVVKEKPDKKILKQLARSSTEMANAYKQAIKQLNQDFPEAVRQFWTVNDNATIEVRTEKEIEKIRKKNDRSSIVMDCQSLHVKPGVKSRYSKFTRTYTSALVWEKDSKDLSIPVINMTFIENDLQYPFYIQNMSDRFPDFVDLAVGLRLATFVFNEQLDGKSSTILQKEIKHNAVLMKGKTLVLCKEWLDETFEAKTAKQDYPYPIRYVNQEELEGLIRKDVYDSTVVAYVPAGVFSTFDRNAPSMEVHVPVVFDPVNGMPLCHSDISDQMFQAWGFSLIPRMGKTVVGFKKIRNEDIRNFAKSINEGEEIDITQSIK
;
A
#
# COMPACT_ATOMS: atom_id res chain seq x y z
N MET A 1 20.80 48.64 29.24
CA MET A 1 19.96 48.46 28.04
C MET A 1 20.28 47.12 27.38
N LYS A 2 19.49 46.08 27.66
CA LYS A 2 19.59 44.76 27.03
C LYS A 2 18.17 44.22 26.84
N GLY A 3 17.83 43.85 25.61
CA GLY A 3 16.58 43.17 25.24
C GLY A 3 15.70 44.01 24.31
N PRO A 4 15.75 43.74 23.00
CA PRO A 4 14.66 42.94 22.42
C PRO A 4 15.13 41.85 21.45
N LEU A 5 16.40 41.41 21.55
CA LEU A 5 16.96 40.39 20.63
C LEU A 5 16.55 38.95 20.95
N ALA A 6 16.10 38.65 22.18
CA ALA A 6 15.67 37.29 22.55
C ALA A 6 14.27 36.92 22.03
N ALA A 7 13.39 37.92 21.82
CA ALA A 7 12.03 37.69 21.34
C ALA A 7 11.97 37.39 19.83
N LEU A 8 12.93 37.92 19.04
CA LEU A 8 12.99 37.67 17.59
C LEU A 8 13.60 36.31 17.24
N LEU A 9 14.44 35.72 18.11
CA LEU A 9 15.02 34.40 17.90
C LEU A 9 14.07 33.24 18.26
N CYS A 10 13.07 33.48 19.13
CA CYS A 10 12.06 32.46 19.46
C CYS A 10 10.95 32.38 18.41
N LEU A 11 10.76 33.41 17.57
CA LEU A 11 9.73 33.42 16.53
C LEU A 11 10.20 32.83 15.19
N SER A 12 11.52 32.71 14.97
CA SER A 12 12.11 32.08 13.77
C SER A 12 12.27 30.57 13.88
N LEU A 13 12.07 29.99 15.08
CA LEU A 13 12.08 28.54 15.31
C LEU A 13 10.70 27.87 15.13
N LEU A 14 9.65 28.64 14.81
CA LEU A 14 8.29 28.13 14.56
C LEU A 14 7.99 27.82 13.09
N PHE A 15 8.97 27.91 12.17
CA PHE A 15 8.72 27.80 10.72
C PHE A 15 9.53 26.72 9.98
N SER A 16 10.00 25.67 10.66
CA SER A 16 10.78 24.61 10.01
C SER A 16 10.45 23.20 10.51
N ALA A 17 9.19 22.80 10.35
CA ALA A 17 8.85 21.38 10.11
C ALA A 17 7.47 21.26 9.46
N ILE A 18 7.31 21.80 8.26
CA ILE A 18 6.25 21.33 7.36
C ILE A 18 6.67 19.93 6.88
N THR A 19 6.37 18.91 7.67
CA THR A 19 6.39 17.53 7.17
C THR A 19 5.09 17.31 6.41
N VAL A 20 5.06 17.81 5.18
CA VAL A 20 4.07 17.43 4.16
C VAL A 20 4.08 15.90 4.11
N SER A 21 3.06 15.26 4.68
CA SER A 21 2.90 13.82 4.75
C SER A 21 2.33 13.34 3.41
N ALA A 22 3.18 12.82 2.54
CA ALA A 22 2.89 12.66 1.11
C ALA A 22 2.02 11.43 0.73
N GLN A 23 1.29 10.84 1.67
CA GLN A 23 0.34 9.76 1.34
C GLN A 23 -0.81 9.62 2.34
N PHE A 24 -1.06 10.70 3.07
CA PHE A 24 -2.39 10.91 3.64
C PHE A 24 -3.19 11.76 2.68
N VAL A 25 -4.46 11.38 2.52
CA VAL A 25 -5.36 12.09 1.63
C VAL A 25 -5.46 13.50 2.17
N LYS A 26 -5.11 14.48 1.33
CA LYS A 26 -5.27 15.88 1.74
C LYS A 26 -6.74 16.05 2.06
N THR A 27 -7.07 16.75 3.14
CA THR A 27 -8.47 16.99 3.54
C THR A 27 -9.31 17.52 2.37
N LYS A 28 -8.73 18.35 1.50
CA LYS A 28 -9.37 18.84 0.27
C LYS A 28 -9.70 17.74 -0.73
N ASP A 29 -8.80 16.78 -0.92
CA ASP A 29 -9.01 15.64 -1.80
C ASP A 29 -10.05 14.68 -1.19
N LEU A 30 -10.04 14.52 0.13
CA LEU A 30 -11.04 13.72 0.84
C LEU A 30 -12.46 14.28 0.64
N GLU A 31 -12.65 15.58 0.88
CA GLU A 31 -13.93 16.28 0.66
C GLU A 31 -14.39 16.21 -0.80
N LYS A 32 -13.44 16.25 -1.74
CA LYS A 32 -13.72 16.14 -3.17
C LYS A 32 -14.14 14.73 -3.55
N MET A 33 -13.48 13.72 -2.98
CA MET A 33 -13.77 12.30 -3.16
C MET A 33 -15.16 11.93 -2.63
N LYS A 34 -15.57 12.40 -1.43
CA LYS A 34 -16.93 12.16 -0.89
C LYS A 34 -18.06 12.57 -1.86
N LYS A 35 -17.83 13.63 -2.64
CA LYS A 35 -18.82 14.19 -3.57
C LYS A 35 -18.89 13.44 -4.91
N ARG A 36 -18.03 12.44 -5.13
CA ARG A 36 -18.01 11.66 -6.36
C ARG A 36 -19.08 10.59 -6.29
N THR A 37 -19.79 10.42 -7.40
CA THR A 37 -20.93 9.50 -7.52
C THR A 37 -20.60 8.31 -8.42
N ARG A 38 -19.40 8.28 -9.01
CA ARG A 38 -18.97 7.25 -9.96
C ARG A 38 -17.54 6.82 -9.67
N ILE A 39 -17.30 5.52 -9.72
CA ILE A 39 -15.95 4.93 -9.67
C ILE A 39 -15.73 4.22 -11.01
N LEU A 40 -14.72 4.67 -11.75
CA LEU A 40 -14.33 4.11 -13.04
C LEU A 40 -13.13 3.20 -12.81
N VAL A 41 -13.33 1.89 -12.90
CA VAL A 41 -12.26 0.91 -12.84
C VAL A 41 -11.69 0.74 -14.25
N VAL A 42 -10.38 0.98 -14.40
CA VAL A 42 -9.71 0.87 -15.68
C VAL A 42 -9.60 -0.59 -16.11
N LYS A 43 -10.09 -0.86 -17.32
CA LYS A 43 -9.91 -2.13 -18.02
C LYS A 43 -8.56 -2.15 -18.73
N GLU A 44 -7.65 -2.95 -18.21
CA GLU A 44 -6.31 -3.15 -18.73
C GLU A 44 -6.33 -3.91 -20.06
N LYS A 45 -5.35 -3.64 -20.94
CA LYS A 45 -5.24 -4.29 -22.25
C LYS A 45 -3.83 -4.83 -22.45
N PRO A 46 -3.67 -6.06 -23.00
CA PRO A 46 -2.34 -6.57 -23.28
C PRO A 46 -1.54 -5.63 -24.19
N ASP A 47 -0.35 -5.23 -23.73
CA ASP A 47 0.56 -4.42 -24.52
C ASP A 47 1.09 -5.25 -25.69
N LYS A 48 0.94 -4.71 -26.91
CA LYS A 48 1.35 -5.40 -28.14
C LYS A 48 2.87 -5.62 -28.23
N LYS A 49 3.68 -4.72 -27.68
CA LYS A 49 5.14 -4.84 -27.63
C LYS A 49 5.54 -5.93 -26.65
N ILE A 50 4.95 -5.95 -25.45
CA ILE A 50 5.20 -7.02 -24.46
C ILE A 50 4.81 -8.38 -25.05
N LEU A 51 3.63 -8.49 -25.65
CA LEU A 51 3.19 -9.73 -26.31
C LEU A 51 4.14 -10.19 -27.42
N LYS A 52 4.65 -9.28 -28.25
CA LYS A 52 5.61 -9.61 -29.31
C LYS A 52 6.94 -10.07 -28.74
N GLN A 53 7.40 -9.46 -27.64
CA GLN A 53 8.63 -9.85 -26.95
C GLN A 53 8.48 -11.25 -26.34
N LEU A 54 7.41 -11.48 -25.57
CA LEU A 54 7.17 -12.77 -24.94
C LEU A 54 6.97 -13.90 -25.94
N ALA A 55 6.24 -13.65 -27.03
CA ALA A 55 6.00 -14.67 -28.06
C ALA A 55 7.29 -15.09 -28.80
N ARG A 56 8.34 -14.25 -28.81
CA ARG A 56 9.66 -14.64 -29.34
C ARG A 56 10.42 -15.57 -28.40
N SER A 57 10.18 -15.45 -27.09
CA SER A 57 10.82 -16.27 -26.06
C SER A 57 10.05 -17.56 -25.80
N SER A 58 8.74 -17.46 -25.54
CA SER A 58 7.85 -18.60 -25.31
C SER A 58 6.38 -18.22 -25.52
N THR A 59 5.66 -19.06 -26.27
CA THR A 59 4.21 -18.94 -26.45
C THR A 59 3.46 -19.06 -25.11
N GLU A 60 3.96 -19.89 -24.20
CA GLU A 60 3.37 -20.07 -22.87
C GLU A 60 3.44 -18.79 -22.04
N MET A 61 4.57 -18.08 -22.06
CA MET A 61 4.69 -16.79 -21.35
C MET A 61 3.76 -15.73 -21.92
N ALA A 62 3.61 -15.69 -23.26
CA ALA A 62 2.65 -14.78 -23.90
C ALA A 62 1.20 -15.11 -23.51
N ASN A 63 0.86 -16.39 -23.35
CA ASN A 63 -0.45 -16.83 -22.88
C ASN A 63 -0.67 -16.53 -21.40
N ALA A 64 0.34 -16.74 -20.55
CA ALA A 64 0.30 -16.41 -19.13
C ALA A 64 0.03 -14.91 -18.91
N TYR A 65 0.71 -14.03 -19.67
CA TYR A 65 0.46 -12.58 -19.62
C TYR A 65 -0.97 -12.21 -20.03
N LYS A 66 -1.52 -12.81 -21.09
CA LYS A 66 -2.91 -12.57 -21.49
C LYS A 66 -3.89 -13.03 -20.41
N GLN A 67 -3.63 -14.18 -19.80
CA GLN A 67 -4.47 -14.74 -18.75
C GLN A 67 -4.42 -13.87 -17.49
N ALA A 68 -3.24 -13.39 -17.09
CA ALA A 68 -3.09 -12.46 -15.97
C ALA A 68 -3.90 -11.17 -16.18
N ILE A 69 -3.85 -10.57 -17.37
CA ILE A 69 -4.67 -9.39 -17.68
C ILE A 69 -6.17 -9.71 -17.72
N LYS A 70 -6.55 -10.88 -18.22
CA LYS A 70 -7.95 -11.32 -18.20
C LYS A 70 -8.46 -11.45 -16.76
N GLN A 71 -7.65 -12.07 -15.90
CA GLN A 71 -7.96 -12.28 -14.49
C GLN A 71 -8.06 -10.95 -13.74
N LEU A 72 -7.07 -10.05 -13.91
CA LEU A 72 -7.11 -8.70 -13.33
C LEU A 72 -8.38 -7.94 -13.73
N ASN A 73 -8.77 -8.00 -15.00
CA ASN A 73 -9.98 -7.34 -15.49
C ASN A 73 -11.29 -7.94 -14.97
N GLN A 74 -11.25 -9.17 -14.45
CA GLN A 74 -12.36 -9.81 -13.77
C GLN A 74 -12.36 -9.43 -12.29
N ASP A 75 -11.23 -9.60 -11.62
CA ASP A 75 -11.10 -9.47 -10.17
C ASP A 75 -11.15 -8.03 -9.69
N PHE A 76 -10.51 -7.09 -10.38
CA PHE A 76 -10.43 -5.71 -9.91
C PHE A 76 -11.80 -5.02 -9.75
N PRO A 77 -12.69 -5.03 -10.77
CA PRO A 77 -14.02 -4.45 -10.56
C PRO A 77 -14.87 -5.24 -9.56
N GLU A 78 -14.60 -6.53 -9.36
CA GLU A 78 -15.27 -7.32 -8.31
C GLU A 78 -14.81 -6.88 -6.91
N ALA A 79 -13.50 -6.81 -6.68
CA ALA A 79 -12.90 -6.36 -5.44
C ALA A 79 -13.31 -4.91 -5.09
N VAL A 80 -13.37 -4.01 -6.07
CA VAL A 80 -13.86 -2.63 -5.87
C VAL A 80 -15.32 -2.63 -5.43
N ARG A 81 -16.19 -3.47 -6.01
CA ARG A 81 -17.60 -3.58 -5.58
C ARG A 81 -17.74 -4.12 -4.17
N GLN A 82 -16.87 -5.04 -3.78
CA GLN A 82 -16.99 -5.71 -2.50
C GLN A 82 -16.37 -4.91 -1.35
N PHE A 83 -15.24 -4.22 -1.58
CA PHE A 83 -14.42 -3.70 -0.49
C PHE A 83 -14.28 -2.17 -0.46
N TRP A 84 -14.70 -1.45 -1.51
CA TRP A 84 -14.69 0.02 -1.47
C TRP A 84 -15.98 0.57 -0.86
N THR A 85 -15.91 1.00 0.40
CA THR A 85 -17.08 1.50 1.15
C THR A 85 -17.06 3.01 1.45
N VAL A 86 -16.02 3.70 0.97
CA VAL A 86 -15.85 5.14 1.27
C VAL A 86 -16.93 6.01 0.60
N ASN A 87 -17.46 5.55 -0.54
CA ASN A 87 -18.54 6.16 -1.28
C ASN A 87 -19.60 5.10 -1.62
N ASP A 88 -20.25 4.51 -0.61
CA ASP A 88 -21.18 3.36 -0.78
C ASP A 88 -22.25 3.54 -1.86
N ASN A 89 -22.66 4.78 -2.15
CA ASN A 89 -23.67 5.09 -3.17
C ASN A 89 -23.09 5.30 -4.58
N ALA A 90 -21.78 5.21 -4.76
CA ALA A 90 -21.14 5.45 -6.05
C ALA A 90 -21.36 4.27 -7.00
N THR A 91 -21.73 4.56 -8.24
CA THR A 91 -21.86 3.52 -9.27
C THR A 91 -20.48 3.10 -9.76
N ILE A 92 -20.22 1.79 -9.78
CA ILE A 92 -18.96 1.23 -10.25
C ILE A 92 -19.09 0.84 -11.72
N GLU A 93 -18.26 1.44 -12.57
CA GLU A 93 -18.24 1.21 -14.02
C GLU A 93 -16.87 0.74 -14.47
N VAL A 94 -16.84 -0.23 -15.37
CA VAL A 94 -15.60 -0.65 -16.04
C VAL A 94 -15.44 0.12 -17.34
N ARG A 95 -14.29 0.77 -17.52
CA ARG A 95 -14.00 1.60 -18.69
C ARG A 95 -12.57 1.38 -19.16
N THR A 96 -12.35 1.43 -20.46
CA THR A 96 -11.00 1.48 -21.04
C THR A 96 -10.41 2.90 -20.90
N GLU A 97 -9.09 3.01 -20.93
CA GLU A 97 -8.39 4.31 -20.91
C GLU A 97 -8.93 5.30 -21.97
N LYS A 98 -9.23 4.80 -23.18
CA LYS A 98 -9.84 5.60 -24.26
C LYS A 98 -11.23 6.15 -23.92
N GLU A 99 -12.02 5.40 -23.16
CA GLU A 99 -13.36 5.84 -22.74
C GLU A 99 -13.27 6.85 -21.59
N ILE A 100 -12.32 6.65 -20.67
CA ILE A 100 -12.02 7.60 -19.60
C ILE A 100 -11.55 8.93 -20.18
N GLU A 101 -10.68 8.92 -21.18
CA GLU A 101 -10.25 10.15 -21.85
C GLU A 101 -11.41 10.88 -22.54
N LYS A 102 -12.39 10.14 -23.09
CA LYS A 102 -13.63 10.75 -23.62
C LYS A 102 -14.48 11.36 -22.52
N ILE A 103 -14.59 10.73 -21.36
CA ILE A 103 -15.32 11.27 -20.19
C ILE A 103 -14.63 12.53 -19.68
N ARG A 104 -13.30 12.49 -19.52
CA ARG A 104 -12.48 13.64 -19.13
C ARG A 104 -12.69 14.84 -20.04
N LYS A 105 -12.69 14.64 -21.37
CA LYS A 105 -12.93 15.71 -22.36
C LYS A 105 -14.33 16.32 -22.29
N LYS A 106 -15.30 15.64 -21.68
CA LYS A 106 -16.65 16.18 -21.44
C LYS A 106 -16.72 17.06 -20.19
N ASN A 107 -15.61 17.26 -19.48
CA ASN A 107 -15.54 18.00 -18.21
C ASN A 107 -16.47 17.45 -17.12
N ASP A 108 -16.85 16.17 -17.20
CA ASP A 108 -17.57 15.49 -16.13
C ASP A 108 -16.61 15.25 -14.98
N ARG A 109 -16.90 15.85 -13.82
CA ARG A 109 -16.10 15.73 -12.59
C ARG A 109 -16.74 14.78 -11.57
N SER A 110 -17.77 14.02 -11.93
CA SER A 110 -18.46 13.12 -10.99
C SER A 110 -17.65 11.88 -10.58
N SER A 111 -16.52 11.63 -11.25
CA SER A 111 -15.85 10.33 -11.24
C SER A 111 -14.48 10.31 -10.54
N ILE A 112 -14.21 9.21 -9.86
CA ILE A 112 -12.87 8.74 -9.47
C ILE A 112 -12.45 7.69 -10.48
N VAL A 113 -11.19 7.67 -10.88
CA VAL A 113 -10.62 6.61 -11.71
C VAL A 113 -9.68 5.78 -10.83
N MET A 114 -9.89 4.46 -10.84
CA MET A 114 -9.03 3.48 -10.18
C MET A 114 -8.35 2.60 -11.24
N ASP A 115 -7.03 2.49 -11.18
CA ASP A 115 -6.26 1.67 -12.11
C ASP A 115 -5.08 0.97 -11.43
N CYS A 116 -4.66 -0.15 -12.01
CA CYS A 116 -3.45 -0.85 -11.59
C CYS A 116 -2.29 -0.42 -12.48
N GLN A 117 -1.23 0.09 -11.87
CA GLN A 117 -0.04 0.58 -12.57
C GLN A 117 1.22 0.10 -11.87
N SER A 118 2.35 0.23 -12.56
CA SER A 118 3.67 0.05 -11.98
C SER A 118 4.20 1.38 -11.47
N LEU A 119 4.46 1.48 -10.16
CA LEU A 119 5.14 2.61 -9.55
C LEU A 119 6.65 2.44 -9.67
N HIS A 120 7.30 3.44 -10.26
CA HIS A 120 8.74 3.51 -10.43
C HIS A 120 9.33 4.58 -9.55
N VAL A 121 10.59 4.39 -9.13
CA VAL A 121 11.37 5.40 -8.42
C VAL A 121 12.60 5.74 -9.24
N LYS A 122 12.73 7.02 -9.60
CA LYS A 122 13.93 7.57 -10.25
C LYS A 122 14.68 8.51 -9.31
N PRO A 123 16.03 8.44 -9.30
CA PRO A 123 16.83 9.42 -8.60
C PRO A 123 16.63 10.79 -9.27
N GLY A 124 16.50 11.84 -8.48
CA GLY A 124 16.34 13.20 -9.00
C GLY A 124 17.51 13.60 -9.88
N VAL A 125 17.24 14.25 -11.02
CA VAL A 125 18.27 14.82 -11.89
C VAL A 125 19.02 15.91 -11.12
N LYS A 126 20.36 15.88 -11.19
CA LYS A 126 21.31 16.78 -10.50
C LYS A 126 20.86 18.25 -10.52
N SER A 127 20.25 18.71 -9.43
CA SER A 127 20.34 20.09 -8.99
C SER A 127 21.15 20.07 -7.70
N ARG A 128 22.12 21.00 -7.55
CA ARG A 128 22.94 21.16 -6.33
C ARG A 128 22.09 21.34 -5.06
N TYR A 129 20.78 21.54 -5.20
CA TYR A 129 19.83 21.83 -4.12
C TYR A 129 18.65 20.86 -4.00
N SER A 130 18.50 19.88 -4.90
CA SER A 130 17.36 18.94 -4.87
C SER A 130 17.81 17.53 -4.53
N LYS A 131 17.64 17.13 -3.26
CA LYS A 131 17.72 15.74 -2.80
C LYS A 131 16.40 14.98 -3.01
N PHE A 132 15.56 15.42 -3.94
CA PHE A 132 14.23 14.86 -4.15
C PHE A 132 14.25 13.80 -5.25
N THR A 133 13.83 12.62 -4.85
CA THR A 133 13.49 11.45 -5.65
C THR A 133 12.15 11.68 -6.34
N ARG A 134 12.01 11.19 -7.57
CA ARG A 134 10.76 11.31 -8.33
C ARG A 134 10.15 9.94 -8.46
N THR A 135 8.91 9.81 -7.98
CA THR A 135 8.04 8.70 -8.31
C THR A 135 7.23 9.04 -9.56
N TYR A 136 6.95 8.03 -10.37
CA TYR A 136 5.99 8.11 -11.46
C TYR A 136 5.39 6.73 -11.68
N THR A 137 4.19 6.70 -12.26
CA THR A 137 3.49 5.47 -12.55
C THR A 137 3.44 5.23 -14.06
N SER A 138 3.42 3.96 -14.46
CA SER A 138 3.32 3.54 -15.86
C SER A 138 2.50 2.25 -15.98
N ALA A 139 2.26 1.78 -17.21
CA ALA A 139 1.54 0.53 -17.43
C ALA A 139 2.21 -0.64 -16.69
N LEU A 140 1.42 -1.63 -16.26
CA LEU A 140 1.91 -2.79 -15.51
C LEU A 140 3.05 -3.50 -16.25
N VAL A 141 4.17 -3.64 -15.57
CA VAL A 141 5.40 -4.24 -16.10
C VAL A 141 5.40 -5.75 -15.85
N TRP A 142 5.59 -6.54 -16.91
CA TRP A 142 5.72 -7.99 -16.84
C TRP A 142 7.10 -8.46 -16.33
N GLU A 143 8.19 -7.93 -16.90
CA GLU A 143 9.55 -8.39 -16.60
C GLU A 143 10.26 -7.53 -15.55
N LYS A 144 11.19 -8.14 -14.78
CA LYS A 144 12.00 -7.41 -13.81
C LYS A 144 13.19 -6.80 -14.53
N ASP A 145 13.22 -5.48 -14.68
CA ASP A 145 14.49 -4.81 -14.90
C ASP A 145 15.16 -4.63 -13.53
N SER A 146 16.32 -5.26 -13.33
CA SER A 146 17.09 -5.11 -12.10
C SER A 146 17.58 -3.68 -11.86
N LYS A 147 17.56 -2.83 -12.91
CA LYS A 147 17.94 -1.42 -12.88
C LYS A 147 16.75 -0.45 -12.82
N ASP A 148 15.55 -0.92 -13.13
CA ASP A 148 14.30 -0.14 -13.07
C ASP A 148 13.24 -0.93 -12.31
N LEU A 149 13.45 -1.04 -10.99
CA LEU A 149 12.51 -1.71 -10.11
C LEU A 149 11.21 -0.92 -10.05
N SER A 150 10.12 -1.65 -10.23
CA SER A 150 8.77 -1.15 -10.05
C SER A 150 7.96 -2.10 -9.19
N ILE A 151 6.96 -1.54 -8.52
CA ILE A 151 5.97 -2.32 -7.77
C ILE A 151 4.58 -2.10 -8.35
N PRO A 152 3.71 -3.11 -8.29
CA PRO A 152 2.29 -2.95 -8.56
C PRO A 152 1.66 -1.98 -7.55
N VAL A 153 0.78 -1.10 -8.04
CA VAL A 153 -0.01 -0.20 -7.19
C VAL A 153 -1.44 -0.08 -7.71
N ILE A 154 -2.40 0.14 -6.80
CA ILE A 154 -3.70 0.73 -7.12
C ILE A 154 -3.55 2.24 -7.04
N ASN A 155 -3.80 2.93 -8.13
CA ASN A 155 -3.84 4.38 -8.20
C ASN A 155 -5.28 4.87 -8.13
N MET A 156 -5.49 5.97 -7.42
CA MET A 156 -6.77 6.67 -7.37
C MET A 156 -6.56 8.11 -7.85
N THR A 157 -7.27 8.48 -8.91
CA THR A 157 -7.17 9.80 -9.54
C THR A 157 -8.56 10.42 -9.67
N PHE A 158 -8.63 11.74 -9.60
CA PHE A 158 -9.83 12.44 -10.05
C PHE A 158 -9.84 12.46 -11.57
N ILE A 159 -11.00 12.27 -12.19
CA ILE A 159 -11.14 12.21 -13.65
C ILE A 159 -10.56 13.44 -14.38
N GLU A 160 -10.62 14.62 -13.76
CA GLU A 160 -10.06 15.86 -14.30
C GLU A 160 -8.55 16.03 -14.09
N ASN A 161 -7.93 15.18 -13.26
CA ASN A 161 -6.49 15.18 -13.05
C ASN A 161 -5.80 14.25 -14.07
N ASP A 162 -4.51 14.48 -14.29
CA ASP A 162 -3.65 13.56 -15.04
C ASP A 162 -3.47 12.25 -14.24
N LEU A 163 -3.56 11.11 -14.95
CA LEU A 163 -3.43 9.78 -14.35
C LEU A 163 -2.04 9.55 -13.73
N GLN A 164 -1.03 10.29 -14.19
CA GLN A 164 0.34 10.22 -13.65
C GLN A 164 0.46 10.82 -12.24
N TYR A 165 -0.54 11.58 -11.78
CA TYR A 165 -0.53 12.24 -10.48
C TYR A 165 -1.76 11.82 -9.65
N PRO A 166 -1.79 10.56 -9.19
CA PRO A 166 -2.83 10.08 -8.29
C PRO A 166 -2.87 10.89 -6.99
N PHE A 167 -4.07 11.07 -6.45
CA PHE A 167 -4.23 11.66 -5.12
C PHE A 167 -4.01 10.62 -4.02
N TYR A 168 -4.08 9.32 -4.36
CA TYR A 168 -3.79 8.22 -3.47
C TYR A 168 -3.22 7.03 -4.24
N ILE A 169 -2.25 6.37 -3.63
CA ILE A 169 -1.57 5.17 -4.17
C ILE A 169 -1.62 4.12 -3.07
N GLN A 170 -2.01 2.90 -3.41
CA GLN A 170 -1.92 1.74 -2.55
C GLN A 170 -0.96 0.73 -3.14
N ASN A 171 0.04 0.34 -2.35
CA ASN A 171 1.02 -0.66 -2.74
C ASN A 171 0.42 -2.08 -2.66
N MET A 172 0.90 -2.95 -3.53
CA MET A 172 0.41 -4.31 -3.73
C MET A 172 1.58 -5.31 -3.65
N SER A 173 1.32 -6.61 -3.53
CA SER A 173 2.38 -7.64 -3.39
C SER A 173 2.88 -8.13 -4.73
N ASP A 174 1.97 -8.38 -5.67
CA ASP A 174 2.24 -9.11 -6.90
C ASP A 174 2.13 -8.24 -8.14
N ARG A 175 3.11 -8.37 -9.06
CA ARG A 175 3.16 -7.52 -10.27
C ARG A 175 1.89 -7.54 -11.08
N PHE A 176 1.20 -8.68 -11.07
CA PHE A 176 -0.16 -8.81 -11.56
C PHE A 176 -1.00 -9.21 -10.35
N PRO A 177 -1.61 -8.23 -9.68
CA PRO A 177 -2.31 -8.49 -8.44
C PRO A 177 -3.51 -9.40 -8.72
N ASP A 178 -3.64 -10.44 -7.92
CA ASP A 178 -4.81 -11.31 -7.91
C ASP A 178 -5.93 -10.71 -7.05
N PHE A 179 -7.04 -11.42 -6.91
CA PHE A 179 -8.16 -10.97 -6.09
C PHE A 179 -7.76 -10.68 -4.64
N VAL A 180 -6.92 -11.51 -4.04
CA VAL A 180 -6.49 -11.35 -2.64
C VAL A 180 -5.71 -10.05 -2.49
N ASP A 181 -4.74 -9.81 -3.37
CA ASP A 181 -3.92 -8.60 -3.37
C ASP A 181 -4.82 -7.35 -3.52
N LEU A 182 -5.78 -7.38 -4.45
CA LEU A 182 -6.74 -6.29 -4.71
C LEU A 182 -7.65 -6.04 -3.51
N ALA A 183 -8.16 -7.10 -2.89
CA ALA A 183 -9.01 -7.02 -1.72
C ALA A 183 -8.28 -6.39 -0.53
N VAL A 184 -7.07 -6.86 -0.24
CA VAL A 184 -6.27 -6.34 0.87
C VAL A 184 -5.90 -4.88 0.63
N GLY A 185 -5.43 -4.54 -0.58
CA GLY A 185 -5.13 -3.16 -0.95
C GLY A 185 -6.34 -2.23 -0.78
N LEU A 186 -7.51 -2.62 -1.28
CA LEU A 186 -8.72 -1.79 -1.16
C LEU A 186 -9.22 -1.67 0.28
N ARG A 187 -9.08 -2.71 1.11
CA ARG A 187 -9.43 -2.64 2.54
C ARG A 187 -8.51 -1.69 3.30
N LEU A 188 -7.20 -1.81 3.09
CA LEU A 188 -6.21 -0.89 3.67
C LEU A 188 -6.49 0.55 3.27
N ALA A 189 -6.78 0.78 1.98
CA ALA A 189 -7.14 2.10 1.48
C ALA A 189 -8.41 2.62 2.16
N THR A 190 -9.47 1.81 2.17
CA THR A 190 -10.78 2.17 2.74
C THR A 190 -10.67 2.50 4.23
N PHE A 191 -9.88 1.73 5.00
CA PHE A 191 -9.57 2.05 6.40
C PHE A 191 -8.97 3.46 6.52
N VAL A 192 -7.93 3.77 5.75
CA VAL A 192 -7.28 5.09 5.78
C VAL A 192 -8.27 6.20 5.47
N PHE A 193 -9.10 6.03 4.44
CA PHE A 193 -10.10 7.04 4.09
C PHE A 193 -11.15 7.21 5.19
N ASN A 194 -11.71 6.13 5.73
CA ASN A 194 -12.77 6.18 6.76
C ASN A 194 -12.27 6.85 8.04
N GLU A 195 -11.09 6.50 8.52
CA GLU A 195 -10.54 7.11 9.74
C GLU A 195 -10.26 8.61 9.55
N GLN A 196 -9.81 9.02 8.35
CA GLN A 196 -9.65 10.44 8.05
C GLN A 196 -10.98 11.18 7.89
N LEU A 197 -12.03 10.49 7.43
CA LEU A 197 -13.39 11.03 7.39
C LEU A 197 -13.96 11.27 8.79
N ASP A 198 -13.57 10.43 9.74
CA ASP A 198 -13.91 10.55 11.16
C ASP A 198 -13.04 11.58 11.91
N GLY A 199 -12.22 12.33 11.16
CA GLY A 199 -11.43 13.45 11.67
C GLY A 199 -10.08 13.06 12.25
N LYS A 200 -9.66 11.79 12.16
CA LYS A 200 -8.32 11.41 12.60
C LYS A 200 -7.28 11.96 11.64
N SER A 201 -6.34 12.70 12.21
CA SER A 201 -5.19 13.17 11.43
C SER A 201 -4.28 11.99 11.09
N SER A 202 -3.57 12.18 9.98
CA SER A 202 -2.39 11.42 9.58
C SER A 202 -1.49 10.96 10.73
N THR A 203 -1.13 11.89 11.60
CA THR A 203 -0.20 11.65 12.70
C THR A 203 -0.82 10.81 13.80
N ILE A 204 -2.13 10.97 14.04
CA ILE A 204 -2.87 10.15 15.02
C ILE A 204 -2.94 8.71 14.51
N LEU A 205 -3.33 8.52 13.25
CA LEU A 205 -3.37 7.20 12.62
C LEU A 205 -2.03 6.45 12.74
N GLN A 206 -0.91 7.13 12.44
CA GLN A 206 0.42 6.53 12.57
C GLN A 206 0.76 6.14 14.01
N LYS A 207 0.33 6.92 15.00
CA LYS A 207 0.58 6.60 16.42
C LYS A 207 -0.28 5.41 16.86
N GLU A 208 -1.56 5.41 16.51
CA GLU A 208 -2.50 4.34 16.89
C GLU A 208 -2.08 2.98 16.31
N ILE A 209 -1.64 2.93 15.04
CA ILE A 209 -1.22 1.67 14.42
C ILE A 209 -0.10 0.97 15.21
N LYS A 210 0.80 1.72 15.87
CA LYS A 210 1.86 1.11 16.70
C LYS A 210 1.31 0.35 17.90
N HIS A 211 0.11 0.68 18.35
CA HIS A 211 -0.54 0.08 19.50
C HIS A 211 -1.61 -0.93 19.11
N ASN A 212 -2.03 -0.96 17.84
CA ASN A 212 -3.07 -1.87 17.35
C ASN A 212 -2.70 -3.36 17.50
N ALA A 213 -1.42 -3.68 17.70
CA ALA A 213 -0.96 -5.05 17.89
C ALA A 213 -1.70 -5.74 19.06
N VAL A 214 -2.06 -4.99 20.11
CA VAL A 214 -2.84 -5.51 21.24
C VAL A 214 -4.18 -6.13 20.80
N LEU A 215 -4.76 -5.65 19.70
CA LEU A 215 -6.03 -6.13 19.16
C LEU A 215 -5.91 -7.50 18.47
N MET A 216 -4.69 -8.04 18.35
CA MET A 216 -4.46 -9.42 17.91
C MET A 216 -4.70 -10.44 19.03
N LYS A 217 -4.84 -10.00 20.28
CA LYS A 217 -5.06 -10.85 21.45
C LYS A 217 -6.30 -11.74 21.27
N GLY A 218 -6.10 -13.05 21.42
CA GLY A 218 -7.14 -14.05 21.25
C GLY A 218 -7.59 -14.29 19.81
N LYS A 219 -7.04 -13.57 18.82
CA LYS A 219 -7.36 -13.78 17.41
C LYS A 219 -6.49 -14.86 16.78
N THR A 220 -7.05 -15.59 15.82
CA THR A 220 -6.31 -16.58 15.04
C THR A 220 -5.52 -15.89 13.93
N LEU A 221 -4.20 -16.10 13.91
CA LEU A 221 -3.33 -15.61 12.84
C LEU A 221 -3.40 -16.53 11.63
N VAL A 222 -3.89 -16.02 10.50
CA VAL A 222 -3.95 -16.71 9.22
C VAL A 222 -2.67 -16.43 8.43
N LEU A 223 -1.97 -17.49 8.04
CA LEU A 223 -0.75 -17.46 7.23
C LEU A 223 -0.96 -18.21 5.92
N CYS A 224 -0.72 -17.53 4.79
CA CYS A 224 -0.68 -18.17 3.47
C CYS A 224 0.64 -18.92 3.29
N LYS A 225 0.60 -20.22 2.99
CA LYS A 225 1.78 -21.08 2.85
C LYS A 225 2.72 -20.60 1.76
N GLU A 226 2.17 -20.07 0.67
CA GLU A 226 2.87 -19.54 -0.49
C GLU A 226 3.68 -18.28 -0.17
N TRP A 227 3.34 -17.59 0.92
CA TRP A 227 4.05 -16.41 1.41
C TRP A 227 5.04 -16.73 2.53
N LEU A 228 5.24 -18.00 2.91
CA LEU A 228 6.19 -18.39 3.95
C LEU A 228 7.59 -18.62 3.36
N ASP A 229 8.60 -18.26 4.14
CA ASP A 229 10.01 -18.52 3.81
C ASP A 229 10.27 -20.02 3.64
N GLU A 230 11.21 -20.40 2.78
CA GLU A 230 11.55 -21.81 2.55
C GLU A 230 12.07 -22.49 3.82
N THR A 231 12.67 -21.71 4.72
CA THR A 231 13.17 -22.16 6.02
C THR A 231 12.14 -22.02 7.14
N PHE A 232 10.88 -21.67 6.83
CA PHE A 232 9.85 -21.45 7.83
C PHE A 232 9.44 -22.74 8.55
N GLU A 233 9.50 -22.72 9.88
CA GLU A 233 9.15 -23.86 10.74
C GLU A 233 7.85 -23.61 11.50
N ALA A 234 6.81 -24.39 11.21
CA ALA A 234 5.50 -24.26 11.87
C ALA A 234 5.55 -24.51 13.39
N LYS A 235 6.45 -25.40 13.85
CA LYS A 235 6.62 -25.68 15.29
C LYS A 235 7.17 -24.47 16.02
N THR A 236 8.20 -23.83 15.48
CA THR A 236 8.83 -22.63 16.02
C THR A 236 7.84 -21.46 16.03
N ALA A 237 7.07 -21.26 14.96
CA ALA A 237 6.02 -20.24 14.92
C ALA A 237 4.95 -20.42 16.01
N LYS A 238 4.52 -21.67 16.28
CA LYS A 238 3.56 -21.98 17.35
C LYS A 238 4.13 -21.79 18.76
N GLN A 239 5.45 -21.85 18.91
CA GLN A 239 6.11 -21.57 20.20
C GLN A 239 6.26 -20.07 20.42
N ASP A 240 6.59 -19.32 19.37
CA ASP A 240 6.85 -17.89 19.44
C ASP A 240 5.56 -17.05 19.49
N TYR A 241 4.46 -17.50 18.87
CA TYR A 241 3.18 -16.78 18.86
C TYR A 241 2.18 -17.38 19.89
N PRO A 242 1.65 -16.57 20.83
CA PRO A 242 0.87 -17.08 21.97
C PRO A 242 -0.60 -17.45 21.64
N TYR A 243 -1.08 -17.17 20.43
CA TYR A 243 -2.46 -17.43 20.01
C TYR A 243 -2.53 -18.45 18.85
N PRO A 244 -3.72 -18.96 18.47
CA PRO A 244 -3.82 -19.93 17.39
C PRO A 244 -3.26 -19.42 16.05
N ILE A 245 -2.60 -20.30 15.31
CA ILE A 245 -2.16 -20.06 13.93
C ILE A 245 -2.90 -21.02 12.99
N ARG A 246 -3.49 -20.47 11.93
CA ARG A 246 -4.10 -21.22 10.83
C ARG A 246 -3.26 -21.07 9.57
N TYR A 247 -2.77 -22.17 9.04
CA TYR A 247 -2.05 -22.21 7.77
C TYR A 247 -3.04 -22.54 6.64
N VAL A 248 -3.09 -21.68 5.63
CA VAL A 248 -3.97 -21.83 4.46
C VAL A 248 -3.15 -21.79 3.17
N ASN A 249 -3.67 -22.35 2.08
CA ASN A 249 -3.15 -22.08 0.73
C ASN A 249 -3.81 -20.82 0.12
N GLN A 250 -3.37 -20.41 -1.07
CA GLN A 250 -3.91 -19.21 -1.74
C GLN A 250 -5.41 -19.30 -2.02
N GLU A 251 -5.91 -20.46 -2.46
CA GLU A 251 -7.34 -20.68 -2.77
C GLU A 251 -8.22 -20.59 -1.51
N GLU A 252 -7.76 -21.17 -0.41
CA GLU A 252 -8.42 -21.09 0.90
C GLU A 252 -8.43 -19.64 1.42
N LEU A 253 -7.34 -18.90 1.25
CA LEU A 253 -7.28 -17.48 1.62
C LEU A 253 -8.23 -16.64 0.77
N GLU A 254 -8.23 -16.82 -0.55
CA GLU A 254 -9.16 -16.16 -1.44
C GLU A 254 -10.61 -16.47 -1.07
N GLY A 255 -10.91 -17.74 -0.77
CA GLY A 255 -12.23 -18.17 -0.31
C GLY A 255 -12.66 -17.52 1.01
N LEU A 256 -11.73 -17.33 1.96
CA LEU A 256 -12.00 -16.59 3.20
C LEU A 256 -12.32 -15.12 2.89
N ILE A 257 -11.52 -14.49 2.02
CA ILE A 257 -11.67 -13.07 1.71
C ILE A 257 -12.96 -12.79 0.92
N ARG A 258 -13.29 -13.63 -0.06
CA ARG A 258 -14.51 -13.51 -0.86
C ARG A 258 -15.77 -13.71 -0.04
N LYS A 259 -15.76 -14.63 0.92
CA LYS A 259 -16.91 -14.87 1.80
C LYS A 259 -17.14 -13.74 2.79
N ASP A 260 -16.12 -12.94 3.08
CA ASP A 260 -16.17 -11.86 4.06
C ASP A 260 -16.60 -12.35 5.46
N VAL A 261 -16.18 -13.57 5.82
CA VAL A 261 -16.46 -14.19 7.12
C VAL A 261 -15.14 -14.44 7.84
N TYR A 262 -14.89 -13.66 8.87
CA TYR A 262 -13.63 -13.67 9.62
C TYR A 262 -13.92 -13.95 11.10
N ASP A 263 -13.93 -15.24 11.47
CA ASP A 263 -14.21 -15.72 12.83
C ASP A 263 -13.06 -15.37 13.81
N SER A 264 -12.99 -14.11 14.24
CA SER A 264 -11.90 -13.61 15.10
C SER A 264 -10.52 -13.91 14.52
N THR A 265 -10.34 -13.70 13.22
CA THR A 265 -9.09 -13.95 12.50
C THR A 265 -8.37 -12.64 12.16
N VAL A 266 -7.05 -12.69 12.09
CA VAL A 266 -6.19 -11.65 11.51
C VAL A 266 -5.33 -12.29 10.42
N VAL A 267 -4.98 -11.53 9.39
CA VAL A 267 -4.28 -12.07 8.22
C VAL A 267 -2.91 -11.42 8.12
N ALA A 268 -1.86 -12.23 7.95
CA ALA A 268 -0.54 -11.72 7.58
C ALA A 268 -0.44 -11.62 6.05
N TYR A 269 0.08 -10.50 5.57
CA TYR A 269 0.21 -10.16 4.16
C TYR A 269 1.53 -9.42 3.92
N VAL A 270 2.12 -9.58 2.73
CA VAL A 270 3.47 -9.08 2.41
C VAL A 270 3.44 -8.19 1.16
N PRO A 271 3.06 -6.91 1.27
CA PRO A 271 3.08 -6.02 0.12
C PRO A 271 4.51 -5.64 -0.26
N ALA A 272 4.65 -5.21 -1.51
CA ALA A 272 5.87 -4.67 -2.06
C ALA A 272 5.92 -3.14 -1.91
N GLY A 273 7.07 -2.62 -1.52
CA GLY A 273 7.43 -1.20 -1.51
C GLY A 273 8.59 -0.95 -2.46
N VAL A 274 8.69 0.25 -3.04
CA VAL A 274 9.85 0.67 -3.83
C VAL A 274 10.42 1.95 -3.26
N PHE A 275 11.73 1.97 -3.04
CA PHE A 275 12.44 3.08 -2.41
C PHE A 275 13.63 3.51 -3.26
N SER A 276 14.00 4.78 -3.20
CA SER A 276 15.26 5.24 -3.80
C SER A 276 16.41 4.94 -2.86
N THR A 277 17.48 4.37 -3.37
CA THR A 277 18.73 4.14 -2.62
C THR A 277 19.66 5.37 -2.67
N PHE A 278 19.36 6.34 -3.55
CA PHE A 278 20.23 7.47 -3.91
C PHE A 278 21.59 7.06 -4.54
N ASP A 279 21.79 5.77 -4.82
CA ASP A 279 22.91 5.25 -5.59
C ASP A 279 22.63 5.44 -7.10
N ARG A 280 23.61 5.85 -7.89
CA ARG A 280 23.44 5.96 -9.35
C ARG A 280 23.45 4.61 -10.05
N ASN A 281 24.08 3.60 -9.46
CA ASN A 281 24.24 2.28 -10.06
C ASN A 281 23.09 1.33 -9.69
N ALA A 282 22.40 1.61 -8.58
CA ALA A 282 21.24 0.85 -8.11
C ALA A 282 20.16 1.82 -7.62
N PRO A 283 19.55 2.64 -8.50
CA PRO A 283 18.74 3.81 -8.15
C PRO A 283 17.56 3.56 -7.20
N SER A 284 17.05 2.34 -7.18
CA SER A 284 15.92 1.93 -6.38
C SER A 284 16.16 0.57 -5.75
N MET A 285 15.38 0.27 -4.72
CA MET A 285 15.26 -1.08 -4.18
C MET A 285 13.79 -1.42 -3.89
N GLU A 286 13.47 -2.69 -4.02
CA GLU A 286 12.18 -3.28 -3.67
C GLU A 286 12.29 -3.80 -2.23
N VAL A 287 11.33 -3.46 -1.39
CA VAL A 287 11.28 -3.85 0.03
C VAL A 287 9.94 -4.51 0.29
N HIS A 288 9.95 -5.62 0.98
CA HIS A 288 8.75 -6.34 1.37
C HIS A 288 8.70 -6.38 2.89
N VAL A 289 7.54 -6.02 3.44
CA VAL A 289 7.35 -5.94 4.89
C VAL A 289 6.08 -6.71 5.24
N PRO A 290 6.21 -7.88 5.89
CA PRO A 290 5.09 -8.56 6.51
C PRO A 290 4.29 -7.64 7.44
N VAL A 291 2.98 -7.58 7.20
CA VAL A 291 2.02 -6.84 8.01
C VAL A 291 0.84 -7.73 8.35
N VAL A 292 0.38 -7.62 9.59
CA VAL A 292 -0.87 -8.22 10.03
C VAL A 292 -1.95 -7.17 9.99
N PHE A 293 -3.09 -7.47 9.37
CA PHE A 293 -4.25 -6.60 9.34
C PHE A 293 -5.49 -7.34 9.85
N ASP A 294 -6.46 -6.56 10.33
CA ASP A 294 -7.81 -7.05 10.60
C ASP A 294 -8.58 -7.10 9.28
N PRO A 295 -8.94 -8.29 8.79
CA PRO A 295 -9.59 -8.43 7.50
C PRO A 295 -11.03 -7.90 7.50
N VAL A 296 -11.66 -7.67 8.66
CA VAL A 296 -13.02 -7.11 8.74
C VAL A 296 -13.06 -5.68 8.24
N ASN A 297 -12.12 -4.85 8.65
CA ASN A 297 -12.13 -3.41 8.37
C ASN A 297 -10.88 -2.90 7.67
N GLY A 298 -9.88 -3.76 7.41
CA GLY A 298 -8.62 -3.36 6.79
C GLY A 298 -7.66 -2.65 7.72
N MET A 299 -7.88 -2.66 9.03
CA MET A 299 -7.02 -1.99 10.00
C MET A 299 -5.66 -2.69 10.10
N PRO A 300 -4.54 -1.98 9.85
CA PRO A 300 -3.22 -2.51 10.14
C PRO A 300 -3.06 -2.71 11.66
N LEU A 301 -2.61 -3.90 12.07
CA LEU A 301 -2.44 -4.27 13.48
C LEU A 301 -0.97 -4.23 13.89
N CYS A 302 -0.08 -4.81 13.10
CA CYS A 302 1.35 -4.76 13.37
C CYS A 302 2.15 -5.04 12.09
N HIS A 303 3.45 -4.78 12.15
CA HIS A 303 4.39 -5.02 11.05
C HIS A 303 5.71 -5.59 11.58
N SER A 304 6.46 -6.28 10.74
CA SER A 304 7.77 -6.82 11.11
C SER A 304 8.87 -5.76 10.96
N ASP A 305 9.64 -5.52 12.02
CA ASP A 305 11.04 -5.07 12.03
C ASP A 305 11.45 -3.95 11.04
N ILE A 306 10.63 -2.91 10.95
CA ILE A 306 10.99 -1.68 10.28
C ILE A 306 11.03 -0.55 11.30
N SER A 307 12.10 0.26 11.27
CA SER A 307 12.16 1.49 12.05
C SER A 307 10.91 2.34 11.79
N ASP A 308 10.50 3.14 12.77
CA ASP A 308 9.35 4.05 12.63
C ASP A 308 9.38 4.90 11.34
N GLN A 309 10.59 5.24 10.87
CA GLN A 309 10.80 5.99 9.62
C GLN A 309 10.50 5.17 8.36
N MET A 310 10.70 3.85 8.40
CA MET A 310 10.36 2.92 7.32
C MET A 310 8.87 2.55 7.34
N PHE A 311 8.23 2.48 8.52
CA PHE A 311 6.77 2.33 8.60
C PHE A 311 6.05 3.60 8.09
N GLN A 312 6.61 4.78 8.41
CA GLN A 312 6.33 6.05 7.75
C GLN A 312 6.70 6.10 6.26
N ALA A 313 7.14 4.99 5.65
CA ALA A 313 7.41 4.83 4.22
C ALA A 313 6.50 3.75 3.57
N TRP A 314 5.82 2.94 4.38
CA TRP A 314 5.03 1.79 3.92
C TRP A 314 3.61 2.17 3.49
N GLY A 315 3.01 3.14 4.19
CA GLY A 315 1.85 3.88 3.70
C GLY A 315 2.23 5.18 3.00
N PHE A 316 3.50 5.40 2.62
CA PHE A 316 4.08 6.73 2.37
C PHE A 316 5.22 6.77 1.32
N SER A 317 5.01 7.46 0.20
CA SER A 317 6.04 7.89 -0.71
C SER A 317 6.78 9.08 -0.08
N LEU A 318 7.44 8.86 1.06
CA LEU A 318 8.45 9.75 1.62
C LEU A 318 9.66 8.95 2.03
N ILE A 319 10.74 9.28 1.36
CA ILE A 319 12.02 8.59 1.44
C ILE A 319 12.78 9.14 2.64
N PRO A 320 13.01 8.33 3.69
CA PRO A 320 13.99 8.70 4.70
C PRO A 320 15.37 8.74 4.04
N ARG A 321 16.30 9.50 4.61
CA ARG A 321 17.73 9.36 4.28
C ARG A 321 18.19 7.97 4.71
N MET A 322 17.97 6.98 3.87
CA MET A 322 18.36 5.61 4.14
C MET A 322 19.87 5.48 3.91
N GLY A 323 20.58 5.00 4.93
CA GLY A 323 21.92 4.47 4.78
C GLY A 323 21.95 3.27 3.81
N LYS A 324 23.14 2.83 3.45
CA LYS A 324 23.46 1.93 2.32
C LYS A 324 22.94 0.48 2.42
N THR A 325 21.91 0.19 3.19
CA THR A 325 21.45 -1.20 3.41
C THR A 325 19.93 -1.30 3.18
N VAL A 326 19.60 -2.10 2.18
CA VAL A 326 18.24 -2.58 1.87
C VAL A 326 17.89 -3.71 2.83
N VAL A 327 16.72 -3.68 3.46
CA VAL A 327 16.19 -4.77 4.29
C VAL A 327 14.73 -5.01 3.88
N GLY A 328 14.38 -6.25 3.52
CA GLY A 328 13.01 -6.67 3.23
C GLY A 328 12.96 -8.08 2.66
N PHE A 329 12.08 -8.93 3.19
CA PHE A 329 11.91 -10.32 2.77
C PHE A 329 10.57 -10.48 2.06
N LYS A 330 10.59 -11.07 0.84
CA LYS A 330 9.38 -11.36 0.05
C LYS A 330 8.41 -12.33 0.75
N LYS A 331 8.88 -12.98 1.81
CA LYS A 331 8.22 -14.08 2.50
C LYS A 331 8.29 -13.85 4.00
N ILE A 332 7.30 -14.37 4.71
CA ILE A 332 7.16 -14.34 6.16
C ILE A 332 8.09 -15.40 6.76
N ARG A 333 8.93 -14.99 7.70
CA ARG A 333 9.89 -15.83 8.43
C ARG A 333 9.41 -16.08 9.85
N ASN A 334 10.02 -17.05 10.54
CA ASN A 334 9.77 -17.27 11.97
C ASN A 334 10.10 -16.02 12.83
N GLU A 335 11.12 -15.25 12.45
CA GLU A 335 11.46 -13.99 13.13
C GLU A 335 10.32 -12.98 13.06
N ASP A 336 9.60 -12.90 11.94
CA ASP A 336 8.46 -11.99 11.78
C ASP A 336 7.31 -12.39 12.73
N ILE A 337 7.08 -13.69 12.91
CA ILE A 337 6.10 -14.22 13.87
C ILE A 337 6.45 -13.84 15.30
N ARG A 338 7.73 -13.97 15.68
CA ARG A 338 8.22 -13.54 16.99
C ARG A 338 8.05 -12.04 17.18
N ASN A 339 8.33 -11.24 16.16
CA ASN A 339 8.16 -9.79 16.20
C ASN A 339 6.69 -9.41 16.37
N PHE A 340 5.77 -10.07 15.66
CA PHE A 340 4.33 -9.86 15.87
C PHE A 340 3.93 -10.16 17.32
N ALA A 341 4.37 -11.30 17.88
CA ALA A 341 4.08 -11.66 19.27
C ALA A 341 4.65 -10.64 20.27
N LYS A 342 5.87 -10.16 20.02
CA LYS A 342 6.51 -9.12 20.84
C LYS A 342 5.72 -7.82 20.82
N SER A 343 5.26 -7.36 19.65
CA SER A 343 4.47 -6.12 19.52
C SER A 343 3.15 -6.16 20.28
N ILE A 344 2.53 -7.34 20.45
CA ILE A 344 1.32 -7.49 21.27
C ILE A 344 1.60 -7.08 22.72
N ASN A 345 2.75 -7.49 23.27
CA ASN A 345 3.13 -7.19 24.65
C ASN A 345 3.61 -5.74 24.82
N GLU A 346 4.41 -5.22 23.88
CA GLU A 346 4.87 -3.82 23.94
C GLU A 346 3.72 -2.81 23.80
N GLY A 347 2.66 -3.17 23.08
CA GLY A 347 1.43 -2.39 23.00
C GLY A 347 0.69 -2.24 24.34
N GLU A 348 0.91 -3.13 25.31
CA GLU A 348 0.28 -3.09 26.63
C GLU A 348 0.94 -2.08 27.59
N GLU A 349 2.20 -1.70 27.38
CA GLU A 349 2.97 -0.86 28.32
C GLU A 349 2.71 0.66 28.17
N ILE A 350 2.02 1.10 27.11
CA ILE A 350 1.84 2.53 26.80
C ILE A 350 0.36 2.91 26.98
N ASP A 351 0.05 3.52 28.14
CA ASP A 351 -1.26 4.09 28.44
C ASP A 351 -1.50 5.36 27.60
N ILE A 352 -2.31 5.22 26.54
CA ILE A 352 -2.63 6.27 25.56
C ILE A 352 -3.28 7.49 26.25
N THR A 353 -3.84 7.33 27.45
CA THR A 353 -4.45 8.42 28.21
C THR A 353 -3.44 9.48 28.70
N GLN A 354 -2.13 9.19 28.70
CA GLN A 354 -1.10 10.15 29.10
C GLN A 354 -0.50 10.96 27.93
N SER A 355 -0.80 10.61 26.67
CA SER A 355 -0.17 11.24 25.49
C SER A 355 -1.05 12.27 24.75
N ILE A 356 -2.21 12.62 25.33
CA ILE A 356 -3.11 13.71 24.86
C ILE A 356 -3.05 14.91 25.82
N LYS A 357 -1.84 15.39 26.14
CA LYS A 357 -1.65 16.71 26.77
C LYS A 357 -0.80 17.62 25.90
#